data_AF-A0A9P4H7D5-F1
#
_entry.id   AF-A0A9P4H7D5-F1
#
_cell.length_a   1.000
_cell.length_b   1.000
_cell.length_c   1.000
_cell.angle_alpha   90.00
_cell.angle_beta   90.00
_cell.angle_gamma   90.00
#
_symmetry.space_group_name_H-M   'P 1'
#
loop_
_entity.id
_entity.type
_entity.pdbx_description
1 polymer ?
#
loop_
_entity_poly.entity_id
_entity_poly.type
_entity_poly.pdbx_seq_one_letter_code
_entity_poly.pdbx_strand_id
1 'polypeptide(L)'
;MPPSKLQMVKAFFGTCDHLPDDHFITSNDVCPICQDADEARLPCGPSTNRIRKTAIIRTPDCDHVFHHLCLITWLLANLRSDVDDSCPQCRHVLIDLNWVPPPAPRAQNRVQRAPRAPHNRAGVNQNRDAALLREIQRQRERRVEQEGTAGRFFRQTLLELALARAERRRTWPTWAQWTVSVTDNIDHMTLIMRMISFARDLRRRPQVLEPSGVYEI
;
A
#
# COMPACT_ATOMS: atom_id res chain seq x y z
N MET A 1 14.41 18.95 -17.72
CA MET A 1 13.68 17.67 -17.86
C MET A 1 12.28 17.88 -17.34
N PRO A 2 11.23 17.48 -18.10
CA PRO A 2 9.86 17.56 -17.60
C PRO A 2 9.68 16.65 -16.37
N PRO A 3 8.83 17.03 -15.40
CA PRO A 3 8.52 16.18 -14.25
C PRO A 3 7.84 14.89 -14.70
N SER A 4 8.03 13.80 -13.95
CA SER A 4 7.30 12.57 -14.24
C SER A 4 5.82 12.73 -13.88
N LYS A 5 4.92 12.03 -14.59
CA LYS A 5 3.47 12.06 -14.31
C LYS A 5 3.15 11.72 -12.84
N LEU A 6 3.92 10.81 -12.23
CA LEU A 6 3.83 10.49 -10.80
C LEU A 6 4.22 11.68 -9.88
N GLN A 7 5.23 12.48 -10.26
CA GLN A 7 5.58 13.69 -9.52
C GLN A 7 4.48 14.74 -9.62
N MET A 8 3.85 14.88 -10.79
CA MET A 8 2.71 15.79 -10.99
C MET A 8 1.51 15.39 -10.14
N VAL A 9 1.14 14.10 -10.16
CA VAL A 9 0.08 13.55 -9.29
C VAL A 9 0.36 13.83 -7.82
N LYS A 10 1.60 13.62 -7.37
CA LYS A 10 1.99 13.91 -5.98
C LYS A 10 1.91 15.41 -5.65
N ALA A 11 2.28 16.28 -6.59
CA ALA A 11 2.19 17.73 -6.41
C ALA A 11 0.73 18.21 -6.36
N PHE A 12 -0.14 17.66 -7.21
CA PHE A 12 -1.58 17.92 -7.21
C PHE A 12 -2.25 17.56 -5.88
N PHE A 13 -1.92 16.41 -5.28
CA PHE A 13 -2.45 16.09 -3.95
C PHE A 13 -1.94 17.03 -2.85
N GLY A 14 -0.83 17.71 -3.06
CA GLY A 14 -0.35 18.77 -2.17
C GLY A 14 -1.15 20.08 -2.25
N THR A 15 -1.98 20.26 -3.28
CA THR A 15 -2.85 21.43 -3.47
C THR A 15 -4.32 21.15 -3.15
N CYS A 16 -4.67 19.89 -2.84
CA CYS A 16 -6.04 19.54 -2.45
C CYS A 16 -6.33 19.94 -1.00
N ASP A 17 -7.58 20.30 -0.72
CA ASP A 17 -8.03 20.52 0.65
C ASP A 17 -8.29 19.17 1.34
N HIS A 18 -7.68 18.96 2.49
CA HIS A 18 -7.96 17.79 3.33
C HIS A 18 -9.16 18.08 4.23
N LEU A 19 -10.23 17.30 4.03
CA LEU A 19 -11.44 17.38 4.85
C LEU A 19 -11.36 16.38 6.03
N PRO A 20 -12.19 16.56 7.07
CA PRO A 20 -12.34 15.57 8.13
C PRO A 20 -12.67 14.18 7.59
N ASP A 21 -12.15 13.14 8.25
CA ASP A 21 -12.31 11.74 7.87
C ASP A 21 -13.80 11.28 7.88
N ASP A 22 -14.68 12.02 8.57
CA ASP A 22 -16.13 11.77 8.72
C ASP A 22 -17.00 12.71 7.87
N HIS A 23 -16.40 13.42 6.90
CA HIS A 23 -17.11 14.41 6.08
C HIS A 23 -18.33 13.84 5.35
N PHE A 24 -18.20 12.68 4.69
CA PHE A 24 -19.31 12.04 3.97
C PHE A 24 -20.46 11.63 4.91
N ILE A 25 -20.13 11.13 6.10
CA ILE A 25 -21.13 10.77 7.12
C ILE A 25 -21.87 12.02 7.60
N THR A 26 -21.15 13.12 7.82
CA THR A 26 -21.71 14.37 8.34
C THR A 26 -22.57 15.09 7.31
N SER A 27 -22.17 15.06 6.03
CA SER A 27 -22.93 15.69 4.95
C SER A 27 -24.01 14.80 4.33
N ASN A 28 -24.08 13.53 4.74
CA ASN A 28 -24.95 12.51 4.14
C ASN A 28 -24.70 12.34 2.63
N ASP A 29 -23.44 12.45 2.22
CA ASP A 29 -22.97 12.22 0.85
C ASP A 29 -22.18 10.91 0.76
N VAL A 30 -21.83 10.51 -0.46
CA VAL A 30 -21.00 9.32 -0.73
C VAL A 30 -19.91 9.64 -1.74
N CYS A 31 -18.79 8.93 -1.66
CA CYS A 31 -17.72 9.10 -2.65
C CYS A 31 -18.19 8.64 -4.04
N PRO A 32 -18.11 9.49 -5.09
CA PRO A 32 -18.60 9.15 -6.44
C PRO A 32 -17.89 7.96 -7.10
N ILE A 33 -16.68 7.61 -6.64
CA ILE A 33 -15.85 6.54 -7.22
C ILE A 33 -16.20 5.18 -6.61
N CYS A 34 -16.29 5.08 -5.28
CA CYS A 34 -16.52 3.81 -4.59
C CYS A 34 -17.94 3.64 -4.02
N GLN A 35 -18.77 4.69 -4.08
CA GLN A 35 -20.14 4.71 -3.56
C GLN A 35 -20.23 4.31 -2.08
N ASP A 36 -19.24 4.73 -1.29
CA ASP A 36 -19.19 4.51 0.16
C ASP A 36 -18.91 5.84 0.87
N ALA A 37 -19.36 5.97 2.12
CA ALA A 37 -19.18 7.13 2.98
C ALA A 37 -18.08 6.92 4.04
N ASP A 38 -17.79 5.67 4.42
CA ASP A 38 -16.93 5.37 5.57
C ASP A 38 -15.46 5.18 5.18
N GLU A 39 -15.20 4.20 4.31
CA GLU A 39 -13.85 3.82 3.91
C GLU A 39 -13.75 3.54 2.40
N ALA A 40 -12.61 3.92 1.82
CA ALA A 40 -12.29 3.52 0.46
C ALA A 40 -12.19 1.98 0.33
N ARG A 41 -13.12 1.36 -0.40
CA ARG A 41 -13.18 -0.11 -0.65
C ARG A 41 -12.12 -0.66 -1.60
N LEU A 42 -11.17 0.15 -2.05
CA LEU A 42 -10.22 -0.27 -3.07
C LEU A 42 -9.18 -1.24 -2.49
N PRO A 43 -8.75 -2.25 -3.26
CA PRO A 43 -7.63 -3.09 -2.89
C PRO A 43 -6.37 -2.21 -2.83
N CYS A 44 -5.93 -1.85 -1.63
CA CYS A 44 -4.69 -1.11 -1.45
C CYS A 44 -3.54 -1.93 -2.03
N GLY A 45 -2.95 -1.44 -3.13
CA GLY A 45 -1.66 -1.93 -3.58
C GLY A 45 -0.57 -1.64 -2.52
N PRO A 46 0.56 -2.36 -2.54
CA PRO A 46 1.60 -2.20 -1.52
C PRO A 46 2.17 -0.77 -1.42
N SER A 47 2.01 0.04 -2.47
CA SER A 47 2.49 1.42 -2.57
C SER A 47 1.60 2.48 -1.91
N THR A 48 0.35 2.18 -1.53
CA THR A 48 -0.58 3.17 -0.93
C THR A 48 -0.76 3.03 0.59
N ASN A 49 -0.03 2.13 1.25
CA ASN A 49 -0.16 1.83 2.69
C ASN A 49 0.02 3.02 3.66
N ARG A 50 0.54 4.16 3.20
CA ARG A 50 0.73 5.35 4.06
C ARG A 50 -0.50 6.27 4.12
N ILE A 51 -1.44 6.12 3.20
CA ILE A 51 -2.64 6.98 3.12
C ILE A 51 -3.76 6.29 3.93
N ARG A 52 -4.41 7.05 4.81
CA ARG A 52 -5.57 6.54 5.58
C ARG A 52 -6.72 6.24 4.62
N LYS A 53 -7.44 5.15 4.86
CA LYS A 53 -8.59 4.76 4.03
C LYS A 53 -9.78 5.71 4.13
N THR A 54 -9.87 6.38 5.27
CA THR A 54 -10.87 7.40 5.64
C THR A 54 -10.45 8.80 5.19
N ALA A 55 -9.25 9.00 4.63
CA ALA A 55 -8.82 10.34 4.25
C ALA A 55 -9.69 10.86 3.10
N ILE A 56 -10.30 12.04 3.30
CA ILE A 56 -11.15 12.71 2.32
C ILE A 56 -10.43 13.96 1.80
N ILE A 57 -10.57 14.22 0.51
CA ILE A 57 -10.00 15.38 -0.16
C ILE A 57 -11.04 16.07 -1.04
N ARG A 58 -10.90 17.39 -1.18
CA ARG A 58 -11.63 18.21 -2.15
C ARG A 58 -10.67 18.75 -3.19
N THR A 59 -11.06 18.61 -4.46
CA THR A 59 -10.28 19.11 -5.60
C THR A 59 -10.36 20.64 -5.69
N PRO A 60 -9.26 21.36 -5.97
CA PRO A 60 -9.24 22.82 -5.89
C PRO A 60 -10.00 23.53 -7.01
N ASP A 61 -10.05 22.95 -8.22
CA ASP A 61 -10.60 23.64 -9.40
C ASP A 61 -12.10 23.41 -9.61
N CYS A 62 -12.63 22.29 -9.10
CA CYS A 62 -14.02 21.90 -9.33
C CYS A 62 -14.78 21.49 -8.06
N ASP A 63 -14.17 21.65 -6.88
CA ASP A 63 -14.76 21.44 -5.56
C ASP A 63 -15.40 20.06 -5.31
N HIS A 64 -15.15 19.08 -6.17
CA HIS A 64 -15.63 17.72 -5.97
C HIS A 64 -14.83 17.00 -4.88
N VAL A 65 -15.54 16.20 -4.09
CA VAL A 65 -15.03 15.53 -2.89
C VAL A 65 -14.90 14.02 -3.12
N PHE A 66 -13.76 13.46 -2.74
CA PHE A 66 -13.45 12.05 -2.91
C PHE A 66 -12.67 11.51 -1.72
N HIS A 67 -12.72 10.20 -1.50
CA HIS A 67 -11.66 9.54 -0.74
C HIS A 67 -10.32 9.74 -1.45
N HIS A 68 -9.28 10.10 -0.70
CA HIS A 68 -7.92 10.30 -1.20
C HIS A 68 -7.43 9.04 -1.95
N LEU A 69 -7.66 7.86 -1.39
CA LEU A 69 -7.31 6.59 -2.04
C LEU A 69 -8.08 6.35 -3.35
N CYS A 70 -9.34 6.78 -3.44
CA CYS A 70 -10.11 6.59 -4.66
C CYS A 70 -9.60 7.46 -5.80
N LEU A 71 -9.35 8.75 -5.53
CA LEU A 71 -8.87 9.66 -6.57
C LEU A 71 -7.43 9.32 -7.00
N ILE A 72 -6.54 8.94 -6.09
CA ILE A 72 -5.17 8.54 -6.47
C ILE A 72 -5.19 7.28 -7.32
N THR A 73 -6.01 6.28 -6.98
CA THR A 73 -6.11 5.05 -7.80
C THR A 73 -6.68 5.35 -9.19
N TRP A 74 -7.67 6.24 -9.29
CA TRP A 74 -8.22 6.71 -10.57
C TRP A 74 -7.13 7.33 -11.45
N LEU A 75 -6.39 8.32 -10.93
CA LEU A 75 -5.34 9.01 -11.66
C LEU A 75 -4.18 8.05 -12.02
N LEU A 76 -3.82 7.14 -11.10
CA LEU A 76 -2.77 6.15 -11.35
C LEU A 76 -3.17 5.12 -12.42
N ALA A 77 -4.44 4.77 -12.53
CA ALA A 77 -4.93 3.88 -13.57
C ALA A 77 -4.82 4.54 -14.97
N ASN A 78 -5.14 5.82 -15.04
CA ASN A 78 -5.02 6.62 -16.27
C ASN A 78 -3.57 6.96 -16.64
N LEU A 79 -2.58 6.69 -15.78
CA LEU A 79 -1.16 6.79 -16.18
C LEU A 79 -0.80 5.90 -17.37
N ARG A 80 -1.51 4.79 -17.56
CA ARG A 80 -1.23 3.80 -18.62
C ARG A 80 -2.01 4.06 -19.90
N SER A 81 -2.90 5.04 -19.90
CA SER A 81 -3.83 5.33 -20.97
C SER A 81 -3.59 6.77 -21.46
N ASP A 82 -3.75 7.04 -22.76
CA ASP A 82 -3.76 8.41 -23.31
C ASP A 82 -5.06 9.17 -22.97
N VAL A 83 -5.69 8.82 -21.85
CA VAL A 83 -6.90 9.46 -21.35
C VAL A 83 -6.49 10.57 -20.41
N ASP A 84 -7.08 11.75 -20.60
CA ASP A 84 -6.80 12.93 -19.78
C ASP A 84 -7.03 12.64 -18.28
N ASP A 85 -6.14 13.16 -17.45
CA ASP A 85 -6.21 13.10 -15.99
C ASP A 85 -7.32 14.03 -15.48
N SER A 86 -8.56 13.62 -15.71
CA SER A 86 -9.76 14.40 -15.48
C SER A 86 -10.54 13.93 -14.25
N CYS A 87 -11.31 14.86 -13.67
CA CYS A 87 -12.20 14.64 -12.55
C CYS A 87 -13.28 13.60 -12.94
N PRO A 88 -13.47 12.53 -12.16
CA PRO A 88 -14.48 11.51 -12.46
C PRO A 88 -15.92 12.04 -12.56
N GLN A 89 -16.22 13.15 -11.87
CA GLN A 89 -17.58 13.68 -11.76
C GLN A 89 -17.92 14.70 -12.84
N CYS A 90 -17.04 15.66 -13.10
CA CYS A 90 -17.31 16.75 -14.06
C CYS A 90 -16.39 16.75 -15.29
N ARG A 91 -15.43 15.81 -15.37
CA ARG A 91 -14.41 15.73 -16.43
C ARG A 91 -13.51 16.96 -16.56
N HIS A 92 -13.49 17.83 -15.57
CA HIS A 92 -12.51 18.93 -15.50
C HIS A 92 -11.09 18.35 -15.41
N VAL A 93 -10.15 18.88 -16.19
CA VAL A 93 -8.76 18.39 -16.20
C VAL A 93 -8.11 18.77 -14.87
N LEU A 94 -7.68 17.78 -14.10
CA LEU A 94 -7.05 17.98 -12.79
C LEU A 94 -5.53 18.14 -12.91
N ILE A 95 -4.93 17.46 -13.89
CA ILE A 95 -3.49 17.51 -14.15
C ILE A 95 -3.28 17.76 -15.65
N ASP A 96 -2.94 19.00 -15.99
CA ASP A 96 -2.46 19.37 -17.33
C ASP A 96 -0.95 19.11 -17.39
N LEU A 97 -0.42 18.65 -18.54
CA LEU A 97 1.03 18.58 -18.79
C LEU A 97 1.71 19.95 -18.68
N ASN A 98 0.94 21.02 -18.88
CA ASN A 98 1.38 22.41 -18.67
C ASN A 98 1.11 22.91 -17.26
N TRP A 99 0.60 22.07 -16.35
CA TRP A 99 0.31 22.47 -14.98
C TRP A 99 1.60 22.89 -14.28
N VAL A 100 1.69 24.17 -13.97
CA VAL A 100 2.75 24.73 -13.14
C VAL A 100 2.23 24.67 -11.71
N PRO A 101 2.88 23.93 -10.79
CA PRO A 101 2.47 23.94 -9.40
C PRO A 101 2.47 25.40 -8.91
N PRO A 102 1.42 25.84 -8.19
CA PRO A 102 1.47 27.14 -7.56
C PRO A 102 2.75 27.21 -6.72
N PRO A 103 3.48 28.34 -6.74
CA PRO A 103 4.72 28.45 -6.01
C PRO A 103 4.44 28.05 -4.57
N ALA A 104 5.14 27.01 -4.09
CA ALA A 104 4.91 26.45 -2.76
C ALA A 104 4.74 27.62 -1.79
N PRO A 105 3.65 27.65 -1.00
CA PRO A 105 3.35 28.81 -0.16
C PRO A 105 4.64 29.11 0.59
N ARG A 106 5.26 30.26 0.28
CA ARG A 106 6.55 30.65 0.86
C ARG A 106 6.32 30.48 2.34
N ALA A 107 6.98 29.49 2.96
CA ALA A 107 6.76 29.12 4.34
C ALA A 107 6.85 30.44 5.09
N GLN A 108 5.69 31.02 5.42
CA GLN A 108 5.64 32.38 5.89
C GLN A 108 6.38 32.27 7.19
N ASN A 109 7.62 32.79 7.19
CA ASN A 109 8.62 32.57 8.20
C ASN A 109 7.93 32.65 9.54
N ARG A 110 7.51 31.49 10.06
CA ARG A 110 6.78 31.40 11.31
C ARG A 110 7.87 31.41 12.35
N VAL A 111 8.56 32.56 12.40
CA VAL A 111 9.18 33.14 13.57
C VAL A 111 8.03 33.52 14.51
N GLN A 112 7.10 32.60 14.77
CA GLN A 112 6.50 32.53 16.09
C GLN A 112 7.61 31.94 16.93
N ARG A 113 8.48 32.82 17.43
CA ARG A 113 9.26 32.55 18.63
C ARG A 113 8.25 32.03 19.64
N ALA A 114 8.20 30.72 19.83
CA ALA A 114 7.49 30.13 20.93
C ALA A 114 7.92 30.90 22.19
N PRO A 115 7.01 31.35 23.05
CA PRO A 115 7.40 31.91 24.34
C PRO A 115 8.30 30.86 25.01
N ARG A 116 9.52 31.27 25.36
CA ARG A 116 10.49 30.42 26.04
C ARG A 116 9.82 29.89 27.30
N ALA A 117 9.40 28.63 27.28
CA ALA A 117 8.92 27.95 28.47
C ALA A 117 10.06 27.96 29.49
N PRO A 118 9.79 28.28 30.76
CA PRO A 118 10.80 28.27 31.80
C PRO A 118 11.37 26.85 31.94
N HIS A 119 12.71 26.76 31.82
CA HIS A 119 13.49 25.57 32.10
C HIS A 119 13.28 25.16 33.55
N ASN A 120 12.43 24.17 33.82
CA ASN A 120 12.40 23.49 35.11
C ASN A 120 11.80 22.09 35.03
N ARG A 121 12.68 21.09 34.82
CA ARG A 121 12.80 19.85 35.61
C ARG A 121 13.68 18.87 34.84
N ALA A 122 14.98 19.06 35.00
CA ALA A 122 15.91 17.95 34.93
C ALA A 122 15.61 17.03 36.13
N GLY A 123 15.52 15.72 35.87
CA GLY A 123 15.78 14.74 36.93
C GLY A 123 14.64 13.80 37.33
N VAL A 124 13.77 13.34 36.43
CA VAL A 124 13.08 12.05 36.64
C VAL A 124 12.76 11.44 35.27
N ASN A 125 13.66 10.63 34.68
CA ASN A 125 13.27 9.36 34.03
C ASN A 125 14.36 8.54 33.30
N GLN A 126 15.66 8.75 33.52
CA GLN A 126 16.70 8.00 32.78
C GLN A 126 16.56 6.47 32.88
N ASN A 127 15.89 5.94 33.90
CA ASN A 127 15.64 4.50 34.06
C ASN A 127 14.51 3.93 33.17
N ARG A 128 13.50 4.72 32.76
CA ARG A 128 12.43 4.21 31.88
C ARG A 128 12.88 4.10 30.43
N ASP A 129 13.75 5.00 29.98
CA ASP A 129 14.26 4.98 28.61
C ASP A 129 15.15 3.75 28.37
N ALA A 130 15.96 3.36 29.37
CA ALA A 130 16.79 2.16 29.29
C ALA A 130 15.95 0.86 29.20
N ALA A 131 14.82 0.78 29.90
CA ALA A 131 13.93 -0.39 29.84
C ALA A 131 13.22 -0.47 28.48
N LEU A 132 12.75 0.66 27.95
CA LEU A 132 12.10 0.73 26.64
C LEU A 132 13.06 0.32 25.51
N LEU A 133 14.31 0.79 25.55
CA LEU A 133 15.32 0.42 24.56
C LEU A 133 15.65 -1.08 24.58
N ARG A 134 15.70 -1.72 25.77
CA ARG A 134 15.90 -3.18 25.87
C ARG A 134 14.72 -3.97 25.28
N GLU A 135 13.49 -3.52 25.46
CA GLU A 135 12.33 -4.21 24.89
C GLU A 135 12.27 -4.06 23.35
N ILE A 136 12.59 -2.88 22.82
CA ILE A 136 12.72 -2.67 21.36
C ILE A 136 13.78 -3.60 20.77
N GLN A 137 14.92 -3.79 21.44
CA GLN A 137 15.97 -4.70 21.00
C GLN A 137 15.48 -6.16 20.95
N ARG A 138 14.80 -6.64 22.00
CA ARG A 138 14.20 -8.00 22.02
C ARG A 138 13.17 -8.21 20.93
N GLN A 139 12.37 -7.20 20.60
CA GLN A 139 11.42 -7.28 19.49
C GLN A 139 12.12 -7.43 18.12
N ARG A 140 13.26 -6.77 17.92
CA ARG A 140 14.05 -6.90 16.69
C ARG A 140 14.66 -8.29 16.56
N GLU A 141 15.22 -8.84 17.63
CA GLU A 141 15.79 -10.20 17.64
C GLU A 141 14.73 -11.26 17.32
N ARG A 142 13.53 -11.17 17.92
CA ARG A 142 12.41 -12.08 17.59
C ARG A 142 11.97 -11.99 16.12
N ARG A 143 12.02 -10.81 15.52
CA ARG A 143 11.73 -10.63 14.08
C ARG A 143 12.79 -11.31 13.20
N VAL A 144 14.08 -11.17 13.54
CA VAL A 144 15.17 -11.80 12.79
C VAL A 144 15.07 -13.33 12.88
N GLU A 145 14.72 -13.89 14.03
CA GLU A 145 14.49 -15.33 14.16
C GLU A 145 13.30 -15.82 13.32
N GLN A 146 12.17 -15.10 13.35
CA GLN A 146 10.99 -15.44 12.53
C GLN A 146 11.27 -15.32 11.03
N GLU A 147 12.00 -14.29 10.61
CA GLU A 147 12.41 -14.09 9.21
C GLU A 147 13.46 -15.13 8.79
N GLY A 148 14.30 -15.61 9.70
CA GLY A 148 15.31 -16.64 9.44
C GLY A 148 14.73 -18.02 9.15
N THR A 149 13.62 -18.41 9.78
CA THR A 149 12.96 -19.70 9.51
C THR A 149 12.09 -19.62 8.26
N ALA A 150 11.30 -18.56 8.10
CA ALA A 150 10.46 -18.38 6.92
C ALA A 150 11.29 -18.11 5.65
N GLY A 151 12.37 -17.33 5.77
CA GLY A 151 13.28 -17.01 4.67
C GLY A 151 14.10 -18.21 4.19
N ARG A 152 14.49 -19.12 5.09
CA ARG A 152 15.17 -20.38 4.72
C ARG A 152 14.25 -21.32 3.95
N PHE A 153 12.99 -21.45 4.39
CA PHE A 153 12.00 -22.27 3.68
C PHE A 153 11.72 -21.74 2.28
N PHE A 154 11.56 -20.41 2.13
CA PHE A 154 11.29 -19.80 0.83
C PHE A 154 12.46 -19.94 -0.15
N ARG A 155 13.72 -19.81 0.32
CA ARG A 155 14.90 -20.02 -0.54
C ARG A 155 15.03 -21.48 -0.99
N GLN A 156 14.74 -22.43 -0.11
CA GLN A 156 14.78 -23.86 -0.45
C GLN A 156 13.75 -24.19 -1.53
N THR A 157 12.50 -23.73 -1.37
CA THR A 157 11.43 -23.95 -2.37
C THR A 157 11.74 -23.31 -3.72
N LEU A 158 12.34 -22.10 -3.73
CA LEU A 158 12.76 -21.46 -4.99
C LEU A 158 13.89 -22.23 -5.69
N LEU A 159 14.84 -22.78 -4.94
CA LEU A 159 15.93 -23.58 -5.49
C LEU A 159 15.39 -24.89 -6.10
N GLU A 160 14.48 -25.58 -5.40
CA GLU A 160 13.83 -26.80 -5.91
C GLU A 160 13.01 -26.53 -7.18
N LEU A 161 12.28 -25.41 -7.23
CA LEU A 161 11.53 -25.03 -8.43
C LEU A 161 12.46 -24.68 -9.61
N ALA A 162 13.60 -24.03 -9.35
CA ALA A 162 14.59 -23.72 -10.37
C ALA A 162 15.24 -24.98 -10.94
N LEU A 163 15.61 -25.93 -10.07
CA LEU A 163 16.14 -27.24 -10.47
C LEU A 163 15.10 -28.04 -11.27
N ALA A 164 13.85 -28.09 -10.82
CA ALA A 164 12.77 -28.76 -11.55
C ALA A 164 12.54 -28.15 -12.95
N ARG A 165 12.68 -26.83 -13.11
CA ARG A 165 12.63 -26.17 -14.42
C ARG A 165 13.84 -26.50 -15.30
N ALA A 166 15.03 -26.62 -14.72
CA ALA A 166 16.25 -26.97 -15.44
C ALA A 166 16.21 -28.43 -15.93
N GLU A 167 15.77 -29.37 -15.09
CA GLU A 167 15.57 -30.78 -15.43
C GLU A 167 14.57 -30.94 -16.58
N ARG A 168 13.45 -30.20 -16.49
CA ARG A 168 12.40 -30.20 -17.52
C ARG A 168 12.90 -29.64 -18.86
N ARG A 169 13.93 -28.79 -18.89
CA ARG A 169 14.55 -28.34 -20.16
C ARG A 169 15.47 -29.39 -20.80
N ARG A 170 15.98 -30.37 -20.04
CA ARG A 170 16.89 -31.41 -20.56
C ARG A 170 16.17 -32.57 -21.24
N THR A 171 14.93 -32.86 -20.85
CA THR A 171 14.21 -34.05 -21.31
C THR A 171 13.26 -33.81 -22.47
N TRP A 172 13.17 -32.58 -22.99
CA TRP A 172 12.24 -32.25 -24.07
C TRP A 172 12.87 -32.48 -25.45
N PRO A 173 12.23 -33.26 -26.33
CA PRO A 173 12.66 -33.38 -27.72
C PRO A 173 12.52 -32.02 -28.43
N THR A 174 13.45 -31.73 -29.34
CA THR A 174 13.62 -30.42 -29.99
C THR A 174 12.37 -29.91 -30.73
N TRP A 175 11.47 -30.79 -31.17
CA TRP A 175 10.21 -30.41 -31.81
C TRP A 175 9.16 -29.85 -30.82
N ALA A 176 9.28 -30.15 -29.53
CA ALA A 176 8.37 -29.67 -28.49
C ALA A 176 8.76 -28.29 -27.91
N GLN A 177 9.89 -27.70 -28.34
CA GLN A 177 10.32 -26.37 -27.89
C GLN A 177 9.56 -25.22 -28.57
N TRP A 178 8.87 -25.47 -29.70
CA TRP A 178 8.19 -24.41 -30.47
C TRP A 178 6.72 -24.19 -30.09
N THR A 179 6.02 -25.18 -29.51
CA THR A 179 4.60 -25.03 -29.13
C THR A 179 4.38 -24.42 -27.75
N VAL A 180 5.42 -24.33 -26.92
CA VAL A 180 5.33 -23.83 -25.53
C VAL A 180 5.35 -22.29 -25.44
N SER A 181 5.70 -21.59 -26.52
CA SER A 181 5.80 -20.12 -26.49
C SER A 181 4.44 -19.39 -26.39
N VAL A 182 3.32 -20.08 -26.61
CA VAL A 182 1.98 -19.46 -26.62
C VAL A 182 1.08 -19.89 -25.45
N THR A 183 1.22 -21.11 -24.91
CA THR A 183 0.40 -21.59 -23.78
C THR A 183 0.99 -21.32 -22.40
N ASP A 184 2.31 -21.08 -22.29
CA ASP A 184 2.96 -20.83 -21.00
C ASP A 184 2.51 -19.53 -20.32
N ASN A 185 1.96 -18.55 -21.05
CA ASN A 185 1.48 -17.30 -20.44
C ASN A 185 0.11 -17.45 -19.75
N ILE A 186 -0.74 -18.38 -20.19
CA ILE A 186 -2.09 -18.54 -19.65
C ILE A 186 -2.07 -19.45 -18.41
N ASP A 187 -1.23 -20.49 -18.42
CA ASP A 187 -1.11 -21.40 -17.27
C ASP A 187 -0.32 -20.80 -16.11
N HIS A 188 0.62 -19.89 -16.37
CA HIS A 188 1.39 -19.23 -15.30
C HIS A 188 0.53 -18.32 -14.44
N MET A 189 -0.38 -17.56 -15.06
CA MET A 189 -1.32 -16.71 -14.33
C MET A 189 -2.32 -17.55 -13.52
N THR A 190 -2.77 -18.69 -14.06
CA THR A 190 -3.68 -19.60 -13.35
C THR A 190 -3.01 -20.25 -12.15
N LEU A 191 -1.74 -20.66 -12.28
CA LEU A 191 -0.94 -21.19 -11.18
C LEU A 191 -0.67 -20.13 -10.10
N ILE A 192 -0.31 -18.91 -10.50
CA ILE A 192 -0.10 -17.79 -9.57
C ILE A 192 -1.39 -17.47 -8.80
N MET A 193 -2.53 -17.43 -9.48
CA MET A 193 -3.83 -17.19 -8.84
C MET A 193 -4.24 -18.32 -7.89
N ARG A 194 -3.92 -19.58 -8.22
CA ARG A 194 -4.13 -20.73 -7.31
C ARG A 194 -3.21 -20.69 -6.09
N MET A 195 -1.94 -20.30 -6.26
CA MET A 195 -1.01 -20.14 -5.14
C MET A 195 -1.42 -18.99 -4.21
N ILE A 196 -1.88 -17.86 -4.76
CA ILE A 196 -2.38 -16.73 -3.96
C ILE A 196 -3.65 -17.13 -3.18
N SER A 197 -4.55 -17.88 -3.82
CA SER A 197 -5.77 -18.37 -3.18
C SER A 197 -5.45 -19.37 -2.07
N PHE A 198 -4.55 -20.33 -2.32
CA PHE A 198 -4.10 -21.30 -1.32
C PHE A 198 -3.39 -20.62 -0.13
N ALA A 199 -2.53 -19.63 -0.38
CA ALA A 199 -1.85 -18.86 0.66
C ALA A 199 -2.82 -18.01 1.50
N ARG A 200 -3.96 -17.58 0.93
CA ARG A 200 -5.04 -16.91 1.67
C ARG A 200 -5.83 -17.89 2.53
N ASP A 201 -6.05 -19.11 2.03
CA ASP A 201 -6.81 -20.14 2.73
C ASP A 201 -6.03 -20.68 3.95
N LEU A 202 -4.72 -20.84 3.83
CA LEU A 202 -3.84 -21.18 4.95
C LEU A 202 -3.83 -20.12 6.07
N ARG A 203 -4.07 -18.85 5.76
CA ARG A 203 -4.20 -17.78 6.78
C ARG A 203 -5.57 -17.74 7.44
N ARG A 204 -6.59 -18.38 6.84
CA ARG A 204 -7.97 -18.38 7.33
C ARG A 204 -8.33 -19.61 8.13
N ARG A 205 -7.48 -20.65 8.19
CA ARG A 205 -7.72 -21.78 9.08
C ARG A 205 -7.37 -21.38 10.52
N PRO A 206 -8.36 -21.23 11.43
CA PRO A 206 -8.06 -21.15 12.85
C PRO A 206 -7.40 -22.46 13.27
N GLN A 207 -6.31 -22.38 14.05
CA GLN A 207 -5.78 -23.55 14.74
C GLN A 207 -6.81 -23.99 15.78
N VAL A 208 -7.69 -24.92 15.39
CA VAL A 208 -8.47 -25.71 16.35
C VAL A 208 -7.49 -26.72 16.93
N LEU A 209 -6.86 -26.34 18.04
CA LEU A 209 -6.18 -27.26 18.94
C LEU A 209 -7.28 -28.10 19.60
N GLU A 210 -7.55 -29.28 19.04
CA GLU A 210 -8.31 -30.33 19.71
C GLU A 210 -7.55 -30.73 20.99
N PRO A 211 -8.14 -30.60 22.19
CA PRO A 211 -7.53 -31.13 23.40
C PRO A 211 -7.61 -32.66 23.34
N SER A 212 -6.44 -33.30 23.28
CA SER A 212 -6.32 -34.75 23.47
C SER A 212 -6.92 -35.13 24.82
N GLY A 213 -8.06 -35.81 24.78
CA GLY A 213 -8.72 -36.38 25.94
C GLY A 213 -7.77 -37.33 26.67
N VAL A 214 -7.53 -37.01 27.93
CA VAL A 214 -6.89 -37.90 28.90
C VAL A 214 -7.93 -38.98 29.21
N TYR A 215 -7.62 -40.23 28.84
CA TYR A 215 -8.29 -41.40 29.39
C TYR A 215 -7.69 -41.68 30.78
N GLU A 216 -8.46 -41.44 31.83
CA GLU A 216 -8.19 -41.99 33.16
C GLU A 216 -8.74 -43.42 33.25
N ILE A 217 -7.92 -44.34 33.79
CA ILE A 217 -8.28 -45.68 34.27
C ILE A 217 -8.06 -45.68 35.77
#